data_AF-A0A941UTG9-F1
#
_entry.id   AF-A0A941UTG9-F1
#
_cell.length_a   1.000
_cell.length_b   1.000
_cell.length_c   1.000
_cell.angle_alpha   90.00
_cell.angle_beta   90.00
_cell.angle_gamma   90.00
#
_symmetry.space_group_name_H-M   'P 1'
#
loop_
_entity.id
_entity.type
_entity.pdbx_description
1 polymer ?
#
loop_
_entity_poly.entity_id
_entity_poly.type
_entity_poly.pdbx_seq_one_letter_code
_entity_poly.pdbx_strand_id
1 'polypeptide(L)'
;PIGGYVQIPCIERNAIAAVRALDCATYALMSDGSHLVSFDNVVNAMWETGRDMKSIYRETSEGGLAKIQLIRNAGANGFLGMGS
;
A
#
# COMPACT_ATOMS: atom_id res chain seq x y z
N PRO A 1 -0.35 8.51 4.53
CA PRO A 1 0.59 8.63 5.68
C PRO A 1 -0.09 9.27 6.90
N ILE A 2 0.04 8.69 8.10
CA ILE A 2 -0.64 9.24 9.28
C ILE A 2 0.00 10.58 9.68
N GLY A 3 -0.82 11.62 9.83
CA GLY A 3 -0.38 12.94 10.30
C GLY A 3 0.62 13.66 9.39
N GLY A 4 0.77 13.24 8.14
CA GLY A 4 1.77 13.81 7.20
C GLY A 4 3.18 13.26 7.36
N TYR A 5 3.42 12.37 8.33
CA TYR A 5 4.74 11.83 8.59
C TYR A 5 5.07 10.63 7.71
N VAL A 6 6.35 10.49 7.33
CA VAL A 6 6.90 9.32 6.63
C VAL A 6 7.25 8.22 7.63
N GLN A 7 6.28 7.83 8.46
CA GLN A 7 6.43 6.79 9.45
C GLN A 7 5.42 5.67 9.16
N ILE A 8 4.14 5.91 9.44
CA ILE A 8 3.07 4.94 9.24
C ILE A 8 2.23 5.32 8.00
N PRO A 9 1.97 4.43 7.02
CA PRO A 9 2.44 3.05 6.93
C PRO A 9 3.70 2.88 6.07
N CYS A 10 4.61 3.86 6.07
CA CYS A 10 5.72 3.93 5.12
C CYS A 10 6.84 2.95 5.48
N ILE A 11 7.16 2.81 6.77
CA ILE A 11 8.24 1.95 7.26
C ILE A 11 7.89 0.48 7.04
N GLU A 12 6.70 0.05 7.46
CA GLU A 12 6.27 -1.33 7.30
C GLU A 12 6.12 -1.72 5.83
N ARG A 13 5.70 -0.81 4.95
CA ARG A 13 5.61 -1.10 3.51
C ARG A 13 6.98 -1.26 2.86
N ASN A 14 7.98 -0.49 3.27
CA ASN A 14 9.36 -0.71 2.81
C ASN A 14 9.89 -2.08 3.26
N ALA A 15 9.65 -2.44 4.52
CA ALA A 15 10.06 -3.75 5.04
C ALA A 15 9.40 -4.90 4.27
N ILE A 16 8.08 -4.82 4.03
CA ILE A 16 7.34 -5.84 3.27
C ILE A 16 7.82 -5.90 1.81
N ALA A 17 8.04 -4.75 1.17
CA ALA A 17 8.52 -4.69 -0.22
C ALA A 17 9.91 -5.32 -0.38
N ALA A 18 10.82 -5.10 0.59
CA ALA A 18 12.15 -5.70 0.57
C ALA A 18 12.09 -7.24 0.63
N VAL A 19 11.25 -7.78 1.51
CA VAL A 19 11.05 -9.24 1.61
C VAL A 19 10.44 -9.79 0.32
N ARG A 20 9.42 -9.12 -0.22
CA ARG A 20 8.79 -9.53 -1.50
C ARG A 20 9.78 -9.50 -2.67
N ALA A 21 10.66 -8.52 -2.72
CA ALA A 21 11.68 -8.46 -3.77
C ALA A 21 12.63 -9.66 -3.73
N LEU A 22 13.06 -10.07 -2.52
CA LEU A 22 13.90 -11.26 -2.34
C LEU A 22 13.16 -12.54 -2.73
N ASP A 23 11.91 -12.70 -2.29
CA ASP A 23 11.07 -13.85 -2.64
C ASP A 23 10.86 -13.94 -4.16
N CYS A 24 10.55 -12.81 -4.82
CA CYS A 24 10.36 -12.75 -6.27
C CYS A 24 11.65 -13.08 -7.03
N ALA A 25 12.80 -12.59 -6.59
CA ALA A 25 14.09 -12.90 -7.21
C ALA A 25 14.41 -14.40 -7.08
N THR A 26 14.16 -14.98 -5.90
CA THR A 26 14.35 -16.41 -5.65
C THR A 26 13.42 -17.24 -6.52
N TYR A 27 12.13 -16.86 -6.58
CA TYR A 27 11.14 -17.50 -7.43
C TYR A 27 11.54 -17.45 -8.90
N ALA A 28 11.98 -16.30 -9.41
CA ALA A 28 12.41 -16.15 -10.81
C ALA A 28 13.61 -17.03 -11.15
N LEU A 29 14.58 -17.18 -10.24
CA LEU A 29 15.76 -18.04 -10.44
C LEU A 29 15.42 -19.53 -10.38
N MET A 30 14.42 -19.92 -9.58
CA MET A 30 13.98 -21.31 -9.43
C MET A 30 12.88 -21.72 -10.43
N SER A 31 12.28 -20.76 -11.12
CA SER A 31 11.22 -20.99 -12.10
C SER A 31 11.80 -21.39 -13.47
N ASP A 32 10.97 -22.02 -14.30
CA ASP A 32 11.30 -22.44 -15.66
C ASP A 32 11.13 -21.30 -16.70
N GLY A 33 10.75 -20.10 -16.25
CA GLY A 33 10.55 -18.92 -17.10
C GLY A 33 9.21 -18.90 -17.85
N SER A 34 8.37 -19.93 -17.71
CA SER A 34 7.05 -20.00 -18.37
C SER A 34 5.96 -19.21 -17.64
N HIS A 35 6.12 -19.00 -16.32
CA HIS A 35 5.21 -18.24 -15.47
C HIS A 35 5.52 -16.74 -15.45
N LEU A 36 5.72 -16.15 -16.62
CA LEU A 36 6.14 -14.75 -16.76
C LEU A 36 5.07 -13.92 -17.47
N VAL A 37 4.63 -12.84 -16.83
CA VAL A 37 3.94 -11.74 -17.50
C VAL A 37 4.99 -10.73 -17.95
N SER A 38 4.87 -10.20 -19.17
CA SER A 38 5.85 -9.22 -19.66
C SER A 38 5.89 -7.97 -18.79
N PHE A 39 7.08 -7.38 -18.67
CA PHE A 39 7.27 -6.14 -17.91
C PHE A 39 6.37 -5.00 -18.44
N ASP A 40 6.24 -4.87 -19.75
CA ASP A 40 5.41 -3.84 -20.37
C ASP A 40 3.93 -3.96 -19.98
N ASN A 41 3.39 -5.18 -19.88
CA ASN A 41 2.01 -5.39 -19.42
C ASN A 41 1.84 -4.97 -17.95
N VAL A 42 2.84 -5.25 -17.10
CA VAL A 42 2.84 -4.81 -15.70
C VAL A 42 2.87 -3.29 -15.60
N VAL A 43 3.71 -2.62 -16.41
CA VAL A 43 3.81 -1.15 -16.45
C VAL A 43 2.50 -0.52 -16.94
N ASN A 44 1.88 -1.08 -17.98
CA ASN A 44 0.58 -0.61 -18.48
C ASN A 44 -0.50 -0.73 -17.39
N ALA A 45 -0.59 -1.87 -16.71
CA ALA A 45 -1.53 -2.07 -15.62
C ALA A 45 -1.29 -1.08 -14.45
N MET A 46 -0.01 -0.80 -14.13
CA MET A 46 0.36 0.19 -13.11
C MET A 46 -0.08 1.60 -13.51
N TRP A 47 0.07 1.97 -14.78
CA TRP A 47 -0.35 3.27 -15.30
C TRP A 47 -1.87 3.45 -15.25
N GLU A 48 -2.63 2.46 -15.73
CA GLU A 48 -4.10 2.47 -15.68
C GLU A 48 -4.60 2.57 -14.24
N THR A 49 -4.04 1.74 -13.34
CA THR A 49 -4.37 1.77 -11.92
C THR A 49 -4.10 3.14 -11.30
N GLY A 50 -2.94 3.74 -11.58
CA GLY A 50 -2.58 5.05 -11.07
C GLY A 50 -3.48 6.17 -11.59
N ARG A 51 -3.88 6.10 -12.86
CA ARG A 51 -4.81 7.05 -13.50
C ARG A 51 -6.20 6.96 -12.88
N ASP A 52 -6.69 5.75 -12.66
CA ASP A 52 -8.05 5.50 -12.18
C ASP A 52 -8.17 5.65 -10.64
N MET A 53 -7.04 5.69 -9.93
CA MET A 53 -6.99 5.91 -8.48
C MET A 53 -7.46 7.32 -8.10
N LYS A 54 -8.64 7.38 -7.46
CA LYS A 54 -9.20 8.61 -6.88
C LYS A 54 -8.22 9.22 -5.87
N SER A 55 -8.12 10.56 -5.86
CA SER A 55 -7.22 11.31 -4.99
C SER A 55 -7.33 10.93 -3.51
N ILE A 56 -8.53 10.65 -3.02
CA ILE A 56 -8.80 10.25 -1.62
C ILE A 56 -8.17 8.90 -1.21
N TYR A 57 -7.81 8.05 -2.17
CA TYR A 57 -7.20 6.74 -1.92
C TYR A 57 -5.71 6.73 -2.26
N ARG A 58 -5.18 7.80 -2.86
CA ARG A 58 -3.74 7.97 -3.01
C ARG A 58 -3.09 8.08 -1.65
N GLU A 59 -1.79 7.82 -1.60
CA GLU A 59 -0.98 7.96 -0.38
C GLU A 59 -0.85 9.41 0.06
N THR A 60 -1.91 9.92 0.66
CA THR A 60 -1.99 11.26 1.24
C THR A 60 -2.17 11.13 2.75
N SER A 61 -1.96 12.24 3.46
CA SER A 61 -2.27 12.33 4.88
C SER A 61 -3.73 12.60 5.20
N GLU A 62 -4.57 12.64 4.17
CA GLU A 62 -5.95 13.13 4.25
C GLU A 62 -6.98 11.99 4.15
N GLY A 63 -6.58 10.84 3.58
CA GLY A 63 -7.45 9.70 3.33
C GLY A 63 -7.20 8.48 4.20
N GLY A 64 -8.05 7.46 4.05
CA GLY A 64 -7.87 6.12 4.64
C GLY A 64 -7.58 6.12 6.15
N LEU A 65 -6.51 5.41 6.53
CA LEU A 65 -6.09 5.26 7.93
C LEU A 65 -5.73 6.59 8.59
N ALA A 66 -5.21 7.56 7.83
CA ALA A 66 -4.88 8.87 8.36
C ALA A 66 -6.13 9.62 8.84
N LYS A 67 -7.22 9.58 8.05
CA LYS A 67 -8.52 10.15 8.44
C LYS A 67 -9.09 9.49 9.71
N ILE A 68 -9.03 8.16 9.79
CA ILE A 68 -9.53 7.41 10.96
C ILE A 68 -8.76 7.80 12.23
N GLN A 69 -7.43 7.88 12.14
CA GLN A 69 -6.59 8.24 13.28
C GLN A 69 -6.77 9.71 13.70
N LEU A 70 -7.00 10.62 12.76
CA LEU A 70 -7.34 12.02 13.08
C LEU A 70 -8.64 12.12 13.89
N ILE A 71 -9.71 11.40 13.48
CA ILE A 71 -10.98 11.35 14.22
C ILE A 71 -10.79 10.80 15.63
N ARG A 72 -9.98 9.74 15.76
CA ARG A 72 -9.65 9.14 17.07
C ARG A 72 -8.91 10.12 17.98
N ASN A 73 -7.93 10.85 17.44
CA ASN A 73 -7.13 11.82 18.20
C ASN A 73 -7.95 13.06 18.60
N ALA A 74 -8.98 13.43 17.84
CA ALA A 74 -9.85 14.57 18.10
C ALA A 74 -10.91 14.33 19.21
N GLY A 75 -10.89 13.18 19.90
CA GLY A 75 -11.72 12.94 21.08
C GLY A 75 -13.18 12.56 20.82
N ALA A 76 -13.52 12.07 19.61
CA ALA A 76 -14.83 11.49 19.37
C ALA A 76 -14.95 10.12 20.09
N ASN A 77 -15.53 10.13 21.29
CA ASN A 77 -16.01 8.96 22.05
C ASN A 77 -17.14 8.21 21.31
N GLY A 78 -16.89 7.75 20.09
CA GLY A 78 -17.94 7.22 19.21
C GLY A 78 -17.40 6.39 18.04
N PHE A 79 -16.47 5.47 18.29
CA PHE A 79 -16.29 4.33 17.39
C PHE A 79 -16.74 3.05 18.10
N LEU A 80 -18.05 2.96 18.35
CA LEU A 80 -18.74 1.69 18.60
C LEU A 80 -18.72 0.91 17.28
N GLY A 81 -17.70 0.10 17.05
CA GLY A 81 -17.71 -0.78 15.87
C GLY A 81 -16.36 -1.26 15.39
N MET A 82 -15.66 -2.02 16.22
CA MET A 82 -15.07 -3.31 15.83
C MET A 82 -14.32 -3.84 17.05
N GLY A 83 -15.03 -4.64 17.83
CA GLY A 83 -14.38 -5.56 18.75
C GLY A 83 -13.61 -6.60 17.96
N SER A 84 -12.34 -6.75 18.30
CA SER A 84 -11.57 -7.99 18.39
C SER A 84 -10.43 -7.72 19.35
#